data_AF-A0A7S2QNW3-F1
#
_entry.id   AF-A0A7S2QNW3-F1
#
_cell.length_a   1.000
_cell.length_b   1.000
_cell.length_c   1.000
_cell.angle_alpha   90.00
_cell.angle_beta   90.00
_cell.angle_gamma   90.00
#
_symmetry.space_group_name_H-M   'P 1'
#
loop_
_entity.id
_entity.type
_entity.pdbx_description
1 polymer ?
#
loop_
_entity_poly.entity_id
_entity_poly.type
_entity_poly.pdbx_seq_one_letter_code
_entity_poly.pdbx_strand_id
1 'polypeptide(L)'
;MEVVVRSAVATTPAIDVHTHLFPGQHGSLLLWGVDELLTYHYLVSELFMIAPAALTHEAFFALPKSGQADIVWRHLFLERSPLSEAQIGVLTTLRRLGLGEHLLRKDLPTIRRWFAAQDPLLHTGKVFELAKLRYVVMTNIPFDATEAACWVKPDAKIDPVRHEFTEADKTLTQTFCASRFKAALRIDPILKGDWGTIAECLKARGLPETTEGAKAFLRAWAKIYTPEYLMASTPADFVYGAGDSPRQPGWPTATELIREVMVPVAEELRLPLALKLGAKRGMNPALNPCGGGDGVCIADVGPLEDLCRSFPRVKFLATFLNRANQHEVCVLAQKFRNLHIYGCWWYCNNPSIIEEITKMRVEMLGTAFTAQHSDSRVLDQLVYKWDHSRRVIADVLVKQYGLLQSRGWPITEADVHRDVARLLGGSYEEFMAKDLSGAG
;
A
#
# COMPACT_ATOMS: atom_id res chain seq x y z
N MET A 1 12.19 -19.76 -24.30
CA MET A 1 12.39 -18.68 -23.31
C MET A 1 11.08 -18.01 -22.91
N GLU A 2 10.25 -17.54 -23.86
CA GLU A 2 8.96 -16.91 -23.52
C GLU A 2 8.08 -17.74 -22.56
N VAL A 3 7.88 -19.02 -22.86
CA VAL A 3 7.10 -19.94 -22.01
C VAL A 3 7.68 -20.03 -20.59
N VAL A 4 9.01 -20.08 -20.46
CA VAL A 4 9.72 -20.14 -19.18
C VAL A 4 9.45 -18.85 -18.38
N VAL A 5 9.60 -17.68 -18.99
CA VAL A 5 9.35 -16.38 -18.34
C VAL A 5 7.90 -16.28 -17.85
N ARG A 6 6.93 -16.59 -18.73
CA ARG A 6 5.52 -16.53 -18.37
C ARG A 6 5.18 -17.51 -17.25
N SER A 7 5.71 -18.73 -17.30
CA SER A 7 5.53 -19.74 -16.25
C SER A 7 6.15 -19.30 -14.91
N ALA A 8 7.40 -18.80 -14.94
CA ALA A 8 8.09 -18.31 -13.75
C ALA A 8 7.31 -17.15 -13.11
N VAL A 9 6.88 -16.16 -13.89
CA VAL A 9 6.08 -15.04 -13.38
C VAL A 9 4.71 -15.49 -12.88
N ALA A 10 4.06 -16.48 -13.49
CA ALA A 10 2.76 -16.96 -13.04
C ALA A 10 2.83 -17.76 -11.73
N THR A 11 3.93 -18.47 -11.48
CA THR A 11 4.04 -19.45 -10.39
C THR A 11 4.82 -18.95 -9.18
N THR A 12 5.68 -17.94 -9.35
CA THR A 12 6.54 -17.43 -8.28
C THR A 12 5.71 -16.73 -7.20
N PRO A 13 5.77 -17.17 -5.92
CA PRO A 13 5.11 -16.48 -4.82
C PRO A 13 5.63 -15.06 -4.68
N ALA A 14 4.73 -14.08 -4.71
CA ALA A 14 5.07 -12.67 -4.56
C ALA A 14 4.94 -12.19 -3.11
N ILE A 15 5.61 -11.09 -2.81
CA ILE A 15 5.41 -10.28 -1.60
C ILE A 15 4.58 -9.07 -1.99
N ASP A 16 3.44 -8.88 -1.34
CA ASP A 16 2.71 -7.62 -1.45
C ASP A 16 3.22 -6.65 -0.39
N VAL A 17 4.22 -5.86 -0.79
CA VAL A 17 4.95 -5.00 0.13
C VAL A 17 4.10 -3.86 0.71
N HIS A 18 2.86 -3.66 0.24
CA HIS A 18 1.96 -2.66 0.78
C HIS A 18 0.48 -2.91 0.44
N THR A 19 -0.38 -2.95 1.47
CA THR A 19 -1.83 -3.09 1.40
C THR A 19 -2.55 -2.29 2.49
N HIS A 20 -3.87 -2.17 2.36
CA HIS A 20 -4.79 -1.70 3.40
C HIS A 20 -5.67 -2.83 3.94
N LEU A 21 -5.15 -4.07 3.88
CA LEU A 21 -5.85 -5.25 4.36
C LEU A 21 -5.53 -5.52 5.83
N PHE A 22 -6.45 -6.18 6.50
CA PHE A 22 -6.31 -6.63 7.87
C PHE A 22 -6.71 -8.12 7.99
N PRO A 23 -6.21 -8.85 8.98
CA PRO A 23 -6.68 -10.21 9.25
C PRO A 23 -8.13 -10.20 9.71
N GLY A 24 -8.87 -11.30 9.48
CA GLY A 24 -10.30 -11.38 9.83
C GLY A 24 -10.61 -11.19 11.32
N GLN A 25 -9.63 -11.43 12.19
CA GLN A 25 -9.71 -11.19 13.63
C GLN A 25 -9.88 -9.71 13.98
N HIS A 26 -9.52 -8.79 13.08
CA HIS A 26 -9.73 -7.34 13.24
C HIS A 26 -11.14 -6.90 12.80
N GLY A 27 -12.04 -7.86 12.55
CA GLY A 27 -13.46 -7.60 12.33
C GLY A 27 -13.71 -6.71 11.12
N SER A 28 -14.39 -5.57 11.35
CA SER A 28 -14.82 -4.64 10.30
C SER A 28 -13.67 -3.96 9.55
N LEU A 29 -12.42 -4.09 10.02
CA LEU A 29 -11.25 -3.60 9.30
C LEU A 29 -10.92 -4.45 8.06
N LEU A 30 -11.29 -5.74 8.06
CA LEU A 30 -11.18 -6.58 6.87
C LEU A 30 -12.40 -6.38 5.96
N LEU A 31 -12.21 -5.65 4.86
CA LEU A 31 -13.21 -5.55 3.80
C LEU A 31 -13.03 -6.71 2.81
N TRP A 32 -14.11 -7.42 2.48
CA TRP A 32 -14.12 -8.51 1.52
C TRP A 32 -15.53 -8.74 0.97
N GLY A 33 -15.63 -9.48 -0.13
CA GLY A 33 -16.89 -9.80 -0.78
C GLY A 33 -17.27 -8.88 -1.94
N VAL A 34 -18.30 -9.28 -2.68
CA VAL A 34 -18.70 -8.61 -3.93
C VAL A 34 -19.20 -7.18 -3.72
N ASP A 35 -19.90 -6.90 -2.63
CA ASP A 35 -20.42 -5.54 -2.39
C ASP A 35 -19.29 -4.58 -2.02
N GLU A 36 -18.27 -5.04 -1.29
CA GLU A 36 -17.06 -4.24 -1.04
C GLU A 36 -16.24 -4.04 -2.32
N LEU A 37 -16.13 -5.07 -3.18
CA LEU A 37 -15.51 -4.92 -4.51
C LEU A 37 -16.21 -3.85 -5.35
N LEU A 38 -17.55 -3.90 -5.42
CA LEU A 38 -18.36 -2.99 -6.23
C LEU A 38 -18.41 -1.56 -5.66
N THR A 39 -18.24 -1.39 -4.35
CA THR A 39 -18.25 -0.06 -3.71
C THR A 39 -16.85 0.46 -3.39
N TYR A 40 -15.83 -0.19 -3.95
CA TYR A 40 -14.48 0.33 -3.94
C TYR A 40 -14.43 1.71 -4.60
N HIS A 41 -13.68 2.64 -4.01
CA HIS A 41 -13.74 4.05 -4.40
C HIS A 41 -13.40 4.34 -5.86
N TYR A 42 -12.63 3.50 -6.55
CA TYR A 42 -12.42 3.65 -8.00
C TYR A 42 -13.75 3.53 -8.76
N LEU A 43 -14.55 2.53 -8.44
CA LEU A 43 -15.84 2.31 -9.09
C LEU A 43 -16.87 3.35 -8.66
N VAL A 44 -16.84 3.82 -7.41
CA VAL A 44 -17.71 4.92 -6.97
C VAL A 44 -17.37 6.21 -7.73
N SER A 45 -16.09 6.55 -7.87
CA SER A 45 -15.68 7.70 -8.69
C SER A 45 -16.09 7.53 -10.16
N GLU A 46 -15.95 6.33 -10.73
CA GLU A 46 -16.41 6.04 -12.10
C GLU A 46 -17.92 6.17 -12.27
N LEU A 47 -18.71 5.71 -11.28
CA LEU A 47 -20.15 5.86 -11.26
C LEU A 47 -20.54 7.34 -11.32
N PHE A 48 -19.94 8.20 -10.51
CA PHE A 48 -20.32 9.62 -10.47
C PHE A 48 -19.94 10.41 -11.72
N MET A 49 -19.09 9.88 -12.60
CA MET A 49 -18.89 10.48 -13.93
C MET A 49 -20.14 10.35 -14.83
N ILE A 50 -21.01 9.37 -14.55
CA ILE A 50 -22.04 8.91 -15.48
C ILE A 50 -23.42 8.74 -14.85
N ALA A 51 -23.51 8.82 -13.52
CA ALA A 51 -24.75 8.71 -12.77
C ALA A 51 -25.72 9.82 -13.17
N PRO A 52 -27.04 9.56 -13.14
CA PRO A 52 -28.03 10.61 -13.32
C PRO A 52 -27.80 11.74 -12.30
N ALA A 53 -27.96 13.00 -12.72
CA ALA A 53 -27.72 14.16 -11.86
C ALA A 53 -28.57 14.16 -10.57
N ALA A 54 -29.70 13.44 -10.56
CA ALA A 54 -30.55 13.26 -9.38
C ALA A 54 -29.93 12.37 -8.29
N LEU A 55 -28.96 11.51 -8.62
CA LEU A 55 -28.22 10.71 -7.65
C LEU A 55 -27.07 11.54 -7.08
N THR A 56 -27.32 12.21 -5.95
CA THR A 56 -26.29 12.97 -5.24
C THR A 56 -25.34 12.03 -4.48
N HIS A 57 -24.14 12.52 -4.16
CA HIS A 57 -23.19 11.81 -3.30
C HIS A 57 -23.82 11.46 -1.93
N GLU A 58 -24.52 12.42 -1.31
CA GLU A 58 -25.22 12.23 -0.05
C GLU A 58 -26.27 11.11 -0.15
N ALA A 59 -27.12 11.15 -1.17
CA ALA A 59 -28.15 10.13 -1.38
C ALA A 59 -27.54 8.74 -1.59
N PHE A 60 -26.42 8.65 -2.33
CA PHE A 60 -25.72 7.39 -2.54
C PHE A 60 -25.12 6.85 -1.23
N PHE A 61 -24.41 7.68 -0.46
CA PHE A 61 -23.77 7.23 0.78
C PHE A 61 -24.75 6.97 1.92
N ALA A 62 -25.98 7.49 1.85
CA ALA A 62 -27.06 7.14 2.77
C ALA A 62 -27.63 5.73 2.53
N LEU A 63 -27.38 5.11 1.37
CA LEU A 63 -27.85 3.77 1.06
C LEU A 63 -27.06 2.70 1.84
N PRO A 64 -27.69 1.55 2.15
CA PRO A 64 -26.94 0.39 2.59
C PRO A 64 -25.94 -0.03 1.52
N LYS A 65 -24.85 -0.66 1.94
CA LYS A 65 -23.75 -1.11 1.09
C LYS A 65 -24.21 -1.94 -0.13
N SER A 66 -25.20 -2.82 0.05
CA SER A 66 -25.80 -3.60 -1.03
C SER A 66 -26.53 -2.72 -2.07
N GLY A 67 -27.23 -1.67 -1.62
CA GLY A 67 -27.89 -0.70 -2.50
C GLY A 67 -26.89 0.14 -3.30
N GLN A 68 -25.78 0.54 -2.67
CA GLN A 68 -24.67 1.19 -3.39
C GLN A 68 -24.09 0.25 -4.46
N ALA A 69 -23.85 -1.01 -4.12
CA ALA A 69 -23.34 -2.03 -5.03
C ALA A 69 -24.30 -2.31 -6.20
N ASP A 70 -25.61 -2.33 -5.96
CA ASP A 70 -26.63 -2.51 -7.01
C ASP A 70 -26.60 -1.35 -8.03
N ILE A 71 -26.47 -0.11 -7.54
CA ILE A 71 -26.35 1.07 -8.40
C ILE A 71 -25.07 0.99 -9.24
N VAL A 72 -23.93 0.67 -8.62
CA VAL A 72 -22.66 0.52 -9.34
C VAL A 72 -22.76 -0.60 -10.39
N TRP A 73 -23.26 -1.77 -10.01
CA TRP A 73 -23.43 -2.91 -10.91
C TRP A 73 -24.29 -2.55 -12.12
N ARG A 74 -25.45 -1.93 -11.88
CA ARG A 74 -26.35 -1.49 -12.94
C ARG A 74 -25.66 -0.55 -13.91
N HIS A 75 -25.10 0.56 -13.43
CA HIS A 75 -24.63 1.61 -14.32
C HIS A 75 -23.27 1.31 -14.98
N LEU A 76 -22.37 0.60 -14.29
CA LEU A 76 -21.02 0.34 -14.79
C LEU A 76 -20.85 -1.02 -15.48
N PHE A 77 -21.74 -2.00 -15.22
CA PHE A 77 -21.62 -3.35 -15.77
C PHE A 77 -22.80 -3.78 -16.66
N LEU A 78 -24.00 -3.25 -16.46
CA LEU A 78 -25.19 -3.62 -17.24
C LEU A 78 -25.52 -2.62 -18.34
N GLU A 79 -25.61 -1.34 -17.98
CA GLU A 79 -25.94 -0.25 -18.91
C GLU A 79 -24.74 0.16 -19.77
N ARG A 80 -23.54 -0.20 -19.34
CA ARG A 80 -22.28 0.04 -20.04
C ARG A 80 -21.43 -1.22 -20.00
N SER A 81 -20.62 -1.40 -21.04
CA SER A 81 -19.62 -2.46 -21.04
C SER A 81 -18.56 -2.17 -19.96
N PRO A 82 -18.23 -3.15 -19.11
CA PRO A 82 -17.22 -2.99 -18.04
C PRO A 82 -15.80 -3.00 -18.62
N LEU A 83 -15.33 -1.85 -19.09
CA LEU A 83 -14.06 -1.67 -19.80
C LEU A 83 -12.92 -1.11 -18.93
N SER A 84 -13.23 -0.44 -17.83
CA SER A 84 -12.19 0.14 -16.97
C SER A 84 -11.39 -0.95 -16.26
N GLU A 85 -10.16 -0.65 -15.87
CA GLU A 85 -9.31 -1.59 -15.13
C GLU A 85 -9.95 -2.05 -13.80
N ALA A 86 -10.64 -1.15 -13.09
CA ALA A 86 -11.34 -1.51 -11.86
C ALA A 86 -12.54 -2.43 -12.13
N GLN A 87 -13.30 -2.18 -13.20
CA GLN A 87 -14.43 -3.02 -13.60
C GLN A 87 -13.97 -4.41 -14.05
N ILE A 88 -12.96 -4.47 -14.94
CA ILE A 88 -12.34 -5.73 -15.38
C ILE A 88 -11.79 -6.49 -14.17
N GLY A 89 -11.21 -5.78 -13.20
CA GLY A 89 -10.73 -6.38 -11.95
C GLY A 89 -11.79 -7.17 -11.19
N VAL A 90 -13.01 -6.63 -11.07
CA VAL A 90 -14.15 -7.37 -10.47
C VAL A 90 -14.45 -8.64 -11.27
N LEU A 91 -14.51 -8.55 -12.60
CA LEU A 91 -14.79 -9.70 -13.47
C LEU A 91 -13.74 -10.80 -13.36
N THR A 92 -12.46 -10.41 -13.38
CA THR A 92 -11.32 -11.33 -13.20
C THR A 92 -11.43 -12.02 -11.85
N THR A 93 -11.67 -11.27 -10.79
CA THR A 93 -11.81 -11.82 -9.43
C THR A 93 -12.92 -12.87 -9.36
N LEU A 94 -14.13 -12.52 -9.83
CA LEU A 94 -15.26 -13.45 -9.83
C LEU A 94 -14.98 -14.72 -10.65
N ARG A 95 -14.39 -14.57 -11.84
CA ARG A 95 -14.03 -15.73 -12.68
C ARG A 95 -13.00 -16.62 -11.99
N ARG A 96 -11.95 -16.05 -11.40
CA ARG A 96 -10.88 -16.77 -10.71
C ARG A 96 -11.35 -17.44 -9.42
N LEU A 97 -12.39 -16.93 -8.78
CA LEU A 97 -13.05 -17.57 -7.63
C LEU A 97 -13.95 -18.75 -8.01
N GLY A 98 -14.21 -18.97 -9.31
CA GLY A 98 -15.06 -20.04 -9.84
C GLY A 98 -16.49 -19.60 -10.18
N LEU A 99 -16.78 -18.30 -10.17
CA LEU A 99 -18.13 -17.75 -10.37
C LEU A 99 -18.42 -17.37 -11.83
N GLY A 100 -17.67 -17.93 -12.78
CA GLY A 100 -17.77 -17.59 -14.20
C GLY A 100 -19.17 -17.77 -14.79
N GLU A 101 -19.88 -18.83 -14.42
CA GLU A 101 -21.25 -19.06 -14.90
C GLU A 101 -22.25 -18.03 -14.39
N HIS A 102 -22.17 -17.67 -13.09
CA HIS A 102 -23.03 -16.64 -12.51
C HIS A 102 -22.74 -15.27 -13.11
N LEU A 103 -21.46 -14.99 -13.39
CA LEU A 103 -21.05 -13.77 -14.06
C LEU A 103 -21.60 -13.68 -15.50
N LEU A 104 -21.57 -14.77 -16.26
CA LEU A 104 -22.16 -14.82 -17.61
C LEU A 104 -23.66 -14.52 -17.61
N ARG A 105 -24.37 -14.99 -16.58
CA ARG A 105 -25.80 -14.72 -16.35
C ARG A 105 -26.06 -13.36 -15.70
N LYS A 106 -25.01 -12.61 -15.33
CA LYS A 106 -25.07 -11.32 -14.63
C LYS A 106 -25.84 -11.40 -13.29
N ASP A 107 -25.77 -12.56 -12.63
CA ASP A 107 -26.57 -12.92 -11.45
C ASP A 107 -25.86 -12.51 -10.14
N LEU A 108 -25.92 -11.21 -9.85
CA LEU A 108 -25.37 -10.63 -8.62
C LEU A 108 -25.99 -11.24 -7.33
N PRO A 109 -27.30 -11.53 -7.25
CA PRO A 109 -27.88 -12.19 -6.08
C PRO A 109 -27.25 -13.56 -5.77
N THR A 110 -27.01 -14.41 -6.77
CA THR A 110 -26.33 -15.69 -6.53
C THR A 110 -24.87 -15.51 -6.15
N ILE A 111 -24.17 -14.54 -6.75
CA ILE A 111 -22.79 -14.19 -6.37
C ILE A 111 -22.73 -13.78 -4.89
N ARG A 112 -23.65 -12.94 -4.42
CA ARG A 112 -23.75 -12.54 -3.01
C ARG A 112 -23.97 -13.73 -2.09
N ARG A 113 -24.90 -14.63 -2.43
CA ARG A 113 -25.14 -15.87 -1.65
C ARG A 113 -23.90 -16.74 -1.57
N TRP A 114 -23.13 -16.83 -2.65
CA TRP A 114 -21.87 -17.57 -2.64
C TRP A 114 -20.86 -16.96 -1.66
N PHE A 115 -20.65 -15.63 -1.68
CA PHE A 115 -19.76 -14.95 -0.73
C PHE A 115 -20.21 -15.12 0.72
N ALA A 116 -21.51 -14.97 0.99
CA ALA A 116 -22.08 -15.13 2.33
C ALA A 116 -21.90 -16.55 2.90
N ALA A 117 -21.71 -17.57 2.04
CA ALA A 117 -21.49 -18.95 2.46
C ALA A 117 -20.02 -19.29 2.75
N GLN A 118 -19.07 -18.36 2.53
CA GLN A 118 -17.65 -18.63 2.75
C GLN A 118 -17.25 -18.44 4.21
N ASP A 119 -16.35 -19.29 4.70
CA ASP A 119 -15.61 -19.03 5.93
C ASP A 119 -14.50 -17.98 5.67
N PRO A 120 -14.41 -16.88 6.44
CA PRO A 120 -13.45 -15.81 6.17
C PRO A 120 -11.97 -16.25 6.19
N LEU A 121 -11.61 -17.20 7.06
CA LEU A 121 -10.22 -17.66 7.18
C LEU A 121 -9.85 -18.55 5.98
N LEU A 122 -10.71 -19.49 5.62
CA LEU A 122 -10.54 -20.34 4.44
C LEU A 122 -10.55 -19.50 3.14
N HIS A 123 -11.46 -18.52 3.05
CA HIS A 123 -11.53 -17.60 1.91
C HIS A 123 -10.26 -16.78 1.77
N THR A 124 -9.73 -16.24 2.87
CA THR A 124 -8.42 -15.56 2.88
C THR A 124 -7.31 -16.47 2.37
N GLY A 125 -7.28 -17.73 2.80
CA GLY A 125 -6.33 -18.72 2.28
C GLY A 125 -6.44 -18.93 0.77
N LYS A 126 -7.66 -19.09 0.27
CA LYS A 126 -7.95 -19.24 -1.17
C LYS A 126 -7.52 -18.02 -1.97
N VAL A 127 -7.78 -16.80 -1.49
CA VAL A 127 -7.38 -15.55 -2.15
C VAL A 127 -5.85 -15.45 -2.25
N PHE A 128 -5.11 -15.76 -1.18
CA PHE A 128 -3.64 -15.79 -1.19
C PHE A 128 -3.10 -16.82 -2.18
N GLU A 129 -3.71 -18.00 -2.24
CA GLU A 129 -3.32 -19.05 -3.17
C GLU A 129 -3.53 -18.63 -4.63
N LEU A 130 -4.70 -18.05 -4.95
CA LEU A 130 -5.04 -17.58 -6.30
C LEU A 130 -4.13 -16.44 -6.75
N ALA A 131 -3.78 -15.52 -5.85
CA ALA A 131 -2.88 -14.41 -6.11
C ALA A 131 -1.38 -14.81 -6.10
N LYS A 132 -1.08 -16.04 -5.65
CA LYS A 132 0.28 -16.56 -5.44
C LYS A 132 1.08 -15.64 -4.52
N LEU A 133 0.57 -15.41 -3.32
CA LEU A 133 1.20 -14.54 -2.32
C LEU A 133 1.82 -15.33 -1.19
N ARG A 134 3.03 -14.92 -0.80
CA ARG A 134 3.68 -15.41 0.43
C ARG A 134 3.16 -14.64 1.64
N TYR A 135 3.17 -13.31 1.57
CA TYR A 135 2.60 -12.42 2.58
C TYR A 135 2.22 -11.05 2.00
N VAL A 136 1.41 -10.34 2.77
CA VAL A 136 1.07 -8.93 2.55
C VAL A 136 1.57 -8.09 3.73
N VAL A 137 1.94 -6.84 3.47
CA VAL A 137 2.22 -5.86 4.51
C VAL A 137 0.99 -4.96 4.67
N MET A 138 0.44 -4.91 5.87
CA MET A 138 -0.70 -4.09 6.27
C MET A 138 -0.28 -2.63 6.42
N THR A 139 -1.26 -1.73 6.56
CA THR A 139 -1.03 -0.33 6.92
C THR A 139 -1.65 -0.08 8.28
N ASN A 140 -0.83 -0.03 9.33
CA ASN A 140 -1.33 0.06 10.71
C ASN A 140 -1.17 1.46 11.30
N ILE A 141 -2.28 2.07 11.74
CA ILE A 141 -2.36 3.47 12.14
C ILE A 141 -2.56 3.57 13.65
N PRO A 142 -1.50 3.80 14.44
CA PRO A 142 -1.61 3.94 15.90
C PRO A 142 -2.34 5.23 16.33
N PHE A 143 -2.49 6.17 15.39
CA PHE A 143 -3.20 7.44 15.56
C PHE A 143 -4.71 7.32 15.30
N ASP A 144 -5.18 6.19 14.76
CA ASP A 144 -6.61 5.90 14.63
C ASP A 144 -7.06 5.11 15.86
N ALA A 145 -7.95 5.68 16.67
CA ALA A 145 -8.37 5.04 17.91
C ALA A 145 -9.11 3.71 17.71
N THR A 146 -9.83 3.57 16.59
CA THR A 146 -10.59 2.35 16.26
C THR A 146 -9.62 1.22 15.92
N GLU A 147 -8.63 1.51 15.08
CA GLU A 147 -7.59 0.54 14.72
C GLU A 147 -6.68 0.22 15.91
N ALA A 148 -6.22 1.24 16.65
CA ALA A 148 -5.38 1.06 17.83
C ALA A 148 -6.04 0.14 18.87
N ALA A 149 -7.37 0.22 19.02
CA ALA A 149 -8.14 -0.63 19.92
C ALA A 149 -8.13 -2.12 19.55
N CYS A 150 -7.77 -2.49 18.31
CA CYS A 150 -7.56 -3.89 17.91
C CYS A 150 -6.25 -4.48 18.46
N TRP A 151 -5.35 -3.63 18.96
CA TRP A 151 -4.02 -4.03 19.42
C TRP A 151 -3.81 -3.77 20.91
N VAL A 152 -4.31 -2.65 21.42
CA VAL A 152 -4.11 -2.22 22.80
C VAL A 152 -5.39 -1.58 23.33
N LYS A 153 -5.76 -1.88 24.58
CA LYS A 153 -6.93 -1.24 25.22
C LYS A 153 -6.80 0.30 25.21
N PRO A 154 -7.90 1.04 25.03
CA PRO A 154 -7.86 2.51 24.92
C PRO A 154 -7.27 3.22 26.14
N ASP A 155 -7.45 2.67 27.33
CA ASP A 155 -7.00 3.23 28.61
C ASP A 155 -5.51 2.93 28.93
N ALA A 156 -4.87 2.04 28.17
CA ALA A 156 -3.47 1.67 28.38
C ALA A 156 -2.54 2.89 28.21
N LYS A 157 -1.57 3.01 29.13
CA LYS A 157 -0.58 4.08 29.14
C LYS A 157 0.77 3.58 28.66
N ILE A 158 1.66 4.50 28.29
CA ILE A 158 3.03 4.20 27.90
C ILE A 158 3.96 4.67 29.01
N ASP A 159 4.88 3.81 29.44
CA ASP A 159 6.00 4.18 30.30
C ASP A 159 7.00 4.98 29.45
N PRO A 160 7.20 6.29 29.74
CA PRO A 160 8.05 7.15 28.93
C PRO A 160 9.54 6.79 29.01
N VAL A 161 9.97 5.99 29.99
CA VAL A 161 11.36 5.56 30.16
C VAL A 161 11.60 4.21 29.47
N ARG A 162 10.67 3.26 29.63
CA ARG A 162 10.77 1.93 28.99
C ARG A 162 10.32 1.94 27.53
N HIS A 163 9.58 2.98 27.12
CA HIS A 163 8.94 3.08 25.81
C HIS A 163 8.06 1.85 25.52
N GLU A 164 7.24 1.46 26.49
CA GLU A 164 6.38 0.27 26.46
C GLU A 164 5.02 0.58 27.05
N PHE A 165 3.99 -0.13 26.59
CA PHE A 165 2.69 -0.05 27.25
C PHE A 165 2.79 -0.63 28.67
N THR A 166 2.35 0.14 29.65
CA THR A 166 2.21 -0.31 31.03
C THR A 166 1.08 -1.32 31.10
N GLU A 167 1.22 -2.34 31.95
CA GLU A 167 0.18 -3.35 32.19
C GLU A 167 0.01 -4.30 30.98
N ALA A 168 0.80 -5.39 30.97
CA ALA A 168 0.88 -6.33 29.84
C ALA A 168 -0.48 -6.95 29.46
N ASP A 169 -1.44 -7.01 30.39
CA ASP A 169 -2.81 -7.46 30.19
C ASP A 169 -3.69 -6.49 29.38
N LYS A 170 -3.16 -5.31 29.04
CA LYS A 170 -3.81 -4.32 28.18
C LYS A 170 -3.34 -4.37 26.73
N THR A 171 -2.28 -5.13 26.42
CA THR A 171 -1.91 -5.50 25.05
C THR A 171 -2.72 -6.72 24.62
N LEU A 172 -3.44 -6.62 23.50
CA LEU A 172 -4.33 -7.68 23.03
C LEU A 172 -3.55 -8.76 22.27
N THR A 173 -3.79 -10.02 22.62
CA THR A 173 -3.19 -11.17 21.93
C THR A 173 -3.66 -11.24 20.49
N GLN A 174 -2.71 -11.25 19.56
CA GLN A 174 -2.97 -11.40 18.13
C GLN A 174 -2.95 -12.88 17.74
N THR A 175 -4.02 -13.38 17.13
CA THR A 175 -4.20 -14.80 16.77
C THR A 175 -4.23 -15.07 15.27
N PHE A 176 -3.89 -14.07 14.45
CA PHE A 176 -3.84 -14.19 13.00
C PHE A 176 -2.51 -14.79 12.52
N CYS A 177 -2.48 -15.22 11.26
CA CYS A 177 -1.30 -15.83 10.64
C CYS A 177 -0.22 -14.77 10.33
N ALA A 178 0.70 -14.54 11.27
CA ALA A 178 1.79 -13.56 11.14
C ALA A 178 2.83 -13.90 10.03
N SER A 179 2.75 -15.10 9.42
CA SER A 179 3.51 -15.41 8.21
C SER A 179 2.84 -14.90 6.94
N ARG A 180 1.54 -14.56 6.97
CA ARG A 180 0.79 -13.99 5.84
C ARG A 180 0.50 -12.50 5.97
N PHE A 181 0.36 -11.99 7.20
CA PHE A 181 0.12 -10.58 7.48
C PHE A 181 1.28 -10.01 8.29
N LYS A 182 1.99 -9.04 7.70
CA LYS A 182 3.05 -8.26 8.34
C LYS A 182 2.55 -6.85 8.62
N ALA A 183 3.01 -6.23 9.70
CA ALA A 183 2.59 -4.88 10.04
C ALA A 183 3.51 -3.81 9.42
N ALA A 184 2.98 -2.61 9.18
CA ALA A 184 3.76 -1.40 8.96
C ALA A 184 3.19 -0.27 9.81
N LEU A 185 4.07 0.53 10.43
CA LEU A 185 3.65 1.61 11.34
C LEU A 185 3.42 2.90 10.55
N ARG A 186 2.17 3.29 10.34
CA ARG A 186 1.81 4.51 9.62
C ARG A 186 1.85 5.75 10.50
N ILE A 187 2.73 6.68 10.12
CA ILE A 187 3.09 7.88 10.87
C ILE A 187 2.86 9.17 10.07
N ASP A 188 1.83 9.17 9.21
CA ASP A 188 1.40 10.33 8.43
C ASP A 188 1.37 11.65 9.22
N PRO A 189 0.86 11.72 10.47
CA PRO A 189 0.84 12.97 11.23
C PRO A 189 2.23 13.59 11.45
N ILE A 190 3.26 12.75 11.65
CA ILE A 190 4.66 13.19 11.86
C ILE A 190 5.18 13.88 10.59
N LEU A 191 5.04 13.22 9.43
CA LEU A 191 5.49 13.75 8.14
C LEU A 191 4.74 15.03 7.75
N LYS A 192 3.46 15.16 8.15
CA LYS A 192 2.62 16.31 7.80
C LYS A 192 2.85 17.52 8.70
N GLY A 193 3.51 17.38 9.84
CA GLY A 193 3.51 18.42 10.86
C GLY A 193 2.16 18.60 11.56
N ASP A 194 1.37 17.52 11.66
CA ASP A 194 0.07 17.53 12.33
C ASP A 194 0.24 17.28 13.83
N TRP A 195 0.77 18.29 14.53
CA TRP A 195 1.05 18.22 15.95
C TRP A 195 -0.21 18.03 16.81
N GLY A 196 -1.37 18.53 16.37
CA GLY A 196 -2.64 18.33 17.06
C GLY A 196 -2.97 16.85 17.25
N THR A 197 -3.00 16.08 16.14
CA THR A 197 -3.23 14.62 16.20
C THR A 197 -2.18 13.90 17.05
N ILE A 198 -0.91 14.32 16.94
CA ILE A 198 0.19 13.74 17.73
C ILE A 198 -0.04 13.97 19.22
N ALA A 199 -0.22 15.24 19.63
CA ALA A 199 -0.38 15.65 21.02
C ALA A 199 -1.61 14.99 21.68
N GLU A 200 -2.73 14.89 20.97
CA GLU A 200 -3.91 14.16 21.46
C GLU A 200 -3.59 12.69 21.77
N CYS A 201 -2.87 12.00 20.89
CA CYS A 201 -2.44 10.62 21.11
C CYS A 201 -1.44 10.49 22.25
N LEU A 202 -0.49 11.44 22.38
CA LEU A 202 0.47 11.47 23.49
C LEU A 202 -0.27 11.61 24.84
N LYS A 203 -1.17 12.58 24.94
CA LYS A 203 -2.00 12.79 26.12
C LYS A 203 -2.85 11.57 26.46
N ALA A 204 -3.49 10.96 25.46
CA ALA A 204 -4.29 9.74 25.64
C ALA A 204 -3.45 8.60 26.23
N ARG A 205 -2.16 8.51 25.86
CA ARG A 205 -1.21 7.50 26.37
C ARG A 205 -0.39 7.93 27.58
N GLY A 206 -0.65 9.12 28.15
CA GLY A 206 0.04 9.61 29.34
C GLY A 206 1.47 10.09 29.09
N LEU A 207 1.81 10.42 27.84
CA LEU A 207 3.10 10.94 27.44
C LEU A 207 3.09 12.48 27.41
N PRO A 208 4.23 13.14 27.68
CA PRO A 208 4.34 14.59 27.54
C PRO A 208 4.22 15.01 26.08
N GLU A 209 3.64 16.18 25.83
CA GLU A 209 3.50 16.78 24.50
C GLU A 209 4.83 17.40 24.04
N THR A 210 5.83 16.54 23.78
CA THR A 210 7.18 16.91 23.35
C THR A 210 7.68 15.96 22.25
N THR A 211 8.76 16.34 21.55
CA THR A 211 9.39 15.46 20.55
C THR A 211 9.88 14.15 21.16
N GLU A 212 10.36 14.16 22.41
CA GLU A 212 10.70 12.93 23.15
C GLU A 212 9.46 12.08 23.47
N GLY A 213 8.33 12.69 23.81
CA GLY A 213 7.05 11.99 23.93
C GLY A 213 6.64 11.32 22.63
N ALA A 214 6.78 12.02 21.49
CA ALA A 214 6.52 11.47 20.16
C ALA A 214 7.44 10.27 19.84
N LYS A 215 8.74 10.35 20.16
CA LYS A 215 9.65 9.21 20.01
C LYS A 215 9.23 8.02 20.88
N ALA A 216 8.90 8.26 22.16
CA ALA A 216 8.44 7.22 23.08
C ALA A 216 7.18 6.52 22.57
N PHE A 217 6.24 7.28 22.01
CA PHE A 217 5.04 6.74 21.38
C PHE A 217 5.37 5.82 20.20
N LEU A 218 6.22 6.27 19.26
CA LEU A 218 6.59 5.47 18.10
C LEU A 218 7.35 4.19 18.51
N ARG A 219 8.27 4.27 19.48
CA ARG A 219 9.00 3.11 20.01
C ARG A 219 8.05 2.10 20.66
N ALA A 220 7.09 2.56 21.47
CA ALA A 220 6.12 1.67 22.10
C ALA A 220 5.26 0.94 21.06
N TRP A 221 4.74 1.65 20.06
CA TRP A 221 3.97 1.02 18.98
C TRP A 221 4.79 0.12 18.08
N ALA A 222 6.07 0.43 17.84
CA ALA A 222 6.97 -0.46 17.12
C ALA A 222 7.16 -1.81 17.85
N LYS A 223 7.14 -1.83 19.19
CA LYS A 223 7.16 -3.08 19.97
C LYS A 223 5.86 -3.89 19.83
N ILE A 224 4.71 -3.21 19.72
CA ILE A 224 3.40 -3.86 19.55
C ILE A 224 3.25 -4.42 18.14
N TYR A 225 3.59 -3.64 17.12
CA TYR A 225 3.39 -4.05 15.73
C TYR A 225 4.51 -4.95 15.21
N THR A 226 5.73 -4.83 15.74
CA THR A 226 6.95 -5.39 15.13
C THR A 226 6.96 -5.12 13.61
N PRO A 227 6.88 -3.83 13.21
CA PRO A 227 6.60 -3.48 11.83
C PRO A 227 7.80 -3.80 10.92
N GLU A 228 7.51 -4.10 9.66
CA GLU A 228 8.54 -4.23 8.61
C GLU A 228 9.19 -2.87 8.34
N TYR A 229 8.41 -1.79 8.39
CA TYR A 229 8.86 -0.42 8.15
C TYR A 229 7.92 0.60 8.81
N LEU A 230 8.43 1.82 9.01
CA LEU A 230 7.60 3.00 9.25
C LEU A 230 7.12 3.54 7.90
N MET A 231 5.90 4.08 7.81
CA MET A 231 5.42 4.64 6.55
C MET A 231 4.68 5.96 6.70
N ALA A 232 4.83 6.85 5.72
CA ALA A 232 4.07 8.08 5.64
C ALA A 232 3.79 8.50 4.19
N SER A 233 2.67 9.19 3.96
CA SER A 233 2.33 9.77 2.66
C SER A 233 2.39 11.29 2.70
N THR A 234 3.08 11.90 1.72
CA THR A 234 3.20 13.36 1.64
C THR A 234 1.86 13.98 1.25
N PRO A 235 1.51 15.15 1.81
CA PRO A 235 0.46 15.98 1.25
C PRO A 235 0.95 16.70 -0.02
N ALA A 236 0.05 17.30 -0.81
CA ALA A 236 0.43 18.00 -2.04
C ALA A 236 1.19 19.31 -1.79
N ASP A 237 1.03 19.90 -0.62
CA ASP A 237 1.72 21.10 -0.15
C ASP A 237 2.96 20.76 0.70
N PHE A 238 3.53 19.56 0.53
CA PHE A 238 4.68 19.13 1.31
C PHE A 238 5.90 20.02 1.02
N VAL A 239 6.40 20.68 2.06
CA VAL A 239 7.62 21.46 2.05
C VAL A 239 8.57 20.87 3.09
N TYR A 240 9.85 20.81 2.76
CA TYR A 240 10.89 20.28 3.64
C TYR A 240 12.14 21.15 3.57
N GLY A 241 12.79 21.38 4.71
CA GLY A 241 13.97 22.23 4.84
C GLY A 241 13.62 23.67 5.21
N ALA A 242 14.46 24.64 4.83
CA ALA A 242 14.39 26.02 5.30
C ALA A 242 13.09 26.77 4.91
N GLY A 243 12.37 26.31 3.90
CA GLY A 243 11.09 26.89 3.48
C GLY A 243 9.87 26.34 4.24
N ASP A 244 10.04 25.33 5.08
CA ASP A 244 8.95 24.74 5.85
C ASP A 244 8.52 25.66 7.01
N SER A 245 7.25 25.58 7.40
CA SER A 245 6.68 26.42 8.46
C SER A 245 5.63 25.63 9.24
N PRO A 246 5.46 25.92 10.56
CA PRO A 246 4.47 25.22 11.36
C PRO A 246 3.06 25.42 10.81
N ARG A 247 2.24 24.37 10.85
CA ARG A 247 0.82 24.46 10.46
C ARG A 247 0.01 25.37 11.37
N GLN A 248 0.43 25.52 12.63
CA GLN A 248 -0.16 26.46 13.59
C GLN A 248 0.95 27.10 14.44
N PRO A 249 0.74 28.34 14.97
CA PRO A 249 1.69 28.97 15.87
C PRO A 249 2.02 28.10 17.08
N GLY A 250 3.31 27.94 17.37
CA GLY A 250 3.80 27.14 18.51
C GLY A 250 3.89 25.64 18.24
N TRP A 251 3.48 25.15 17.08
CA TRP A 251 3.72 23.76 16.67
C TRP A 251 5.14 23.61 16.11
N PRO A 252 5.74 22.40 16.18
CA PRO A 252 6.91 22.09 15.39
C PRO A 252 6.56 22.04 13.89
N THR A 253 7.53 22.35 13.05
CA THR A 253 7.49 22.14 11.61
C THR A 253 7.48 20.65 11.26
N ALA A 254 7.08 20.32 10.03
CA ALA A 254 7.21 18.94 9.54
C ALA A 254 8.69 18.53 9.47
N THR A 255 9.57 19.45 9.09
CA THR A 255 11.02 19.26 8.98
C THR A 255 11.65 18.92 10.33
N GLU A 256 11.30 19.65 11.40
CA GLU A 256 11.74 19.34 12.76
C GLU A 256 11.25 17.95 13.18
N LEU A 257 9.96 17.64 12.99
CA LEU A 257 9.42 16.33 13.34
C LEU A 257 10.08 15.18 12.54
N ILE A 258 10.40 15.39 11.28
CA ILE A 258 11.11 14.40 10.46
C ILE A 258 12.53 14.18 11.00
N ARG A 259 13.29 15.25 11.20
CA ARG A 259 14.71 15.20 11.59
C ARG A 259 14.92 14.80 13.04
N GLU A 260 14.01 15.20 13.92
CA GLU A 260 14.14 14.97 15.35
C GLU A 260 13.38 13.74 15.82
N VAL A 261 12.29 13.31 15.16
CA VAL A 261 11.46 12.17 15.62
C VAL A 261 11.52 11.01 14.63
N MET A 262 11.08 11.22 13.39
CA MET A 262 10.90 10.13 12.40
C MET A 262 12.22 9.43 12.05
N VAL A 263 13.23 10.19 11.67
CA VAL A 263 14.53 9.66 11.24
C VAL A 263 15.30 9.03 12.41
N PRO A 264 15.42 9.67 13.59
CA PRO A 264 16.12 9.06 14.71
C PRO A 264 15.50 7.75 15.19
N VAL A 265 14.16 7.66 15.25
CA VAL A 265 13.47 6.41 15.61
C VAL A 265 13.69 5.32 14.56
N ALA A 266 13.62 5.67 13.27
CA ALA A 266 13.90 4.73 12.18
C ALA A 266 15.32 4.17 12.25
N GLU A 267 16.31 5.04 12.49
CA GLU A 267 17.71 4.66 12.61
C GLU A 267 17.97 3.78 13.83
N GLU A 268 17.48 4.20 15.01
CA GLU A 268 17.61 3.46 16.28
C GLU A 268 17.03 2.05 16.18
N LEU A 269 15.82 1.93 15.63
CA LEU A 269 15.11 0.67 15.50
C LEU A 269 15.51 -0.13 14.24
N ARG A 270 16.39 0.43 13.40
CA ARG A 270 16.80 -0.13 12.10
C ARG A 270 15.61 -0.42 11.16
N LEU A 271 14.55 0.37 11.28
CA LEU A 271 13.35 0.28 10.47
C LEU A 271 13.47 1.20 9.25
N PRO A 272 13.18 0.73 8.03
CA PRO A 272 13.09 1.61 6.88
C PRO A 272 11.96 2.64 7.00
N LEU A 273 12.13 3.76 6.30
CA LEU A 273 11.12 4.79 6.10
C LEU A 273 10.48 4.62 4.71
N ALA A 274 9.23 4.18 4.66
CA ALA A 274 8.46 4.04 3.43
C ALA A 274 7.65 5.31 3.12
N LEU A 275 8.01 6.01 2.05
CA LEU A 275 7.39 7.25 1.62
C LEU A 275 6.50 7.04 0.39
N LYS A 276 5.27 7.54 0.47
CA LYS A 276 4.31 7.58 -0.64
C LYS A 276 4.07 9.01 -1.10
N LEU A 277 4.55 9.37 -2.28
CA LEU A 277 4.62 10.76 -2.72
C LEU A 277 3.67 11.09 -3.88
N GLY A 278 3.04 12.27 -3.83
CA GLY A 278 2.28 12.85 -4.95
C GLY A 278 0.74 12.77 -4.85
N ALA A 279 0.19 12.50 -3.67
CA ALA A 279 -1.26 12.53 -3.45
C ALA A 279 -1.76 13.97 -3.17
N LYS A 280 -2.76 14.41 -3.94
CA LYS A 280 -3.49 15.65 -3.69
C LYS A 280 -4.80 15.35 -2.98
N ARG A 281 -4.83 15.58 -1.67
CA ARG A 281 -5.98 15.24 -0.84
C ARG A 281 -7.14 16.22 -1.02
N GLY A 282 -8.37 15.72 -0.91
CA GLY A 282 -9.58 16.56 -0.87
C GLY A 282 -9.89 17.31 -2.17
N MET A 283 -9.54 16.73 -3.32
CA MET A 283 -9.90 17.26 -4.64
C MET A 283 -11.43 17.28 -4.86
N ASN A 284 -12.13 16.27 -4.35
CA ASN A 284 -13.59 16.25 -4.27
C ASN A 284 -14.02 15.69 -2.90
N PRO A 285 -14.22 16.55 -1.89
CA PRO A 285 -14.58 16.12 -0.54
C PRO A 285 -15.88 15.31 -0.45
N ALA A 286 -16.80 15.45 -1.42
CA ALA A 286 -18.04 14.69 -1.44
C ALA A 286 -17.82 13.17 -1.63
N LEU A 287 -16.64 12.75 -2.12
CA LEU A 287 -16.26 11.34 -2.28
C LEU A 287 -15.44 10.79 -1.10
N ASN A 288 -15.19 11.60 -0.06
CA ASN A 288 -14.43 11.17 1.12
C ASN A 288 -15.02 9.94 1.84
N PRO A 289 -16.35 9.71 1.92
CA PRO A 289 -16.90 8.55 2.63
C PRO A 289 -16.41 7.18 2.11
N CYS A 290 -16.01 7.07 0.84
CA CYS A 290 -15.36 5.87 0.30
C CYS A 290 -13.83 6.00 0.15
N GLY A 291 -13.28 7.19 0.38
CA GLY A 291 -11.86 7.51 0.12
C GLY A 291 -11.55 7.86 -1.34
N GLY A 292 -12.56 8.24 -2.13
CA GLY A 292 -12.41 8.55 -3.57
C GLY A 292 -12.17 10.02 -3.90
N GLY A 293 -12.09 10.89 -2.88
CA GLY A 293 -12.01 12.34 -3.03
C GLY A 293 -10.62 12.90 -3.32
N ASP A 294 -9.61 12.05 -3.41
CA ASP A 294 -8.23 12.46 -3.64
C ASP A 294 -7.88 12.47 -5.13
N GLY A 295 -6.75 13.08 -5.47
CA GLY A 295 -6.18 13.09 -6.81
C GLY A 295 -4.66 13.01 -6.77
N VAL A 296 -4.03 13.40 -7.87
CA VAL A 296 -2.58 13.31 -8.07
C VAL A 296 -1.96 14.68 -8.35
N CYS A 297 -0.75 14.90 -7.86
CA CYS A 297 0.12 16.02 -8.22
C CYS A 297 1.53 15.52 -8.52
N ILE A 298 2.32 16.31 -9.26
CA ILE A 298 3.76 16.04 -9.39
C ILE A 298 4.37 16.30 -8.01
N ALA A 299 5.12 15.34 -7.49
CA ALA A 299 5.83 15.50 -6.22
C ALA A 299 7.22 16.12 -6.45
N ASP A 300 7.66 16.96 -5.52
CA ASP A 300 9.07 17.33 -5.43
C ASP A 300 9.89 16.13 -4.93
N VAL A 301 10.94 15.78 -5.68
CA VAL A 301 11.85 14.67 -5.37
C VAL A 301 12.99 15.12 -4.46
N GLY A 302 13.27 16.43 -4.40
CA GLY A 302 14.35 17.03 -3.61
C GLY A 302 14.37 16.63 -2.14
N PRO A 303 13.23 16.59 -1.43
CA PRO A 303 13.19 16.14 -0.04
C PRO A 303 13.67 14.68 0.14
N LEU A 304 13.28 13.77 -0.76
CA LEU A 304 13.74 12.38 -0.70
C LEU A 304 15.24 12.28 -1.00
N GLU A 305 15.73 13.07 -1.95
CA GLU A 305 17.16 13.17 -2.25
C GLU A 305 17.97 13.65 -1.03
N ASP A 306 17.53 14.72 -0.36
CA ASP A 306 18.19 15.23 0.84
C ASP A 306 18.17 14.21 1.98
N LEU A 307 17.04 13.53 2.21
CA LEU A 307 16.93 12.50 3.23
C LEU A 307 17.88 11.32 2.95
N CYS A 308 17.93 10.83 1.71
CA CYS A 308 18.84 9.75 1.33
C CYS A 308 20.31 10.14 1.54
N ARG A 309 20.67 11.38 1.20
CA ARG A 309 22.02 11.93 1.35
C ARG A 309 22.42 12.18 2.80
N SER A 310 21.53 12.82 3.56
CA SER A 310 21.78 13.25 4.94
C SER A 310 21.78 12.09 5.93
N PHE A 311 21.05 11.01 5.61
CA PHE A 311 20.88 9.85 6.50
C PHE A 311 21.27 8.54 5.79
N PRO A 312 22.55 8.35 5.43
CA PRO A 312 23.00 7.20 4.64
C PRO A 312 22.85 5.85 5.36
N ARG A 313 22.68 5.87 6.69
CA ARG A 313 22.44 4.69 7.53
C ARG A 313 20.96 4.29 7.61
N VAL A 314 20.05 5.17 7.17
CA VAL A 314 18.61 4.91 7.13
C VAL A 314 18.21 4.41 5.76
N LYS A 315 17.40 3.34 5.73
CA LYS A 315 16.80 2.79 4.51
C LYS A 315 15.52 3.52 4.16
N PHE A 316 15.35 3.84 2.89
CA PHE A 316 14.16 4.47 2.35
C PHE A 316 13.48 3.53 1.34
N LEU A 317 12.19 3.34 1.50
CA LEU A 317 11.32 2.72 0.50
C LEU A 317 10.49 3.85 -0.15
N ALA A 318 10.36 3.88 -1.47
CA ALA A 318 9.60 4.95 -2.11
C ALA A 318 8.68 4.47 -3.24
N THR A 319 7.51 5.07 -3.31
CA THR A 319 6.61 4.95 -4.46
C THR A 319 5.96 6.31 -4.76
N PHE A 320 5.77 6.60 -6.04
CA PHE A 320 5.30 7.89 -6.54
C PHE A 320 4.00 7.70 -7.30
N LEU A 321 3.05 8.62 -7.06
CA LEU A 321 1.71 8.56 -7.64
C LEU A 321 1.62 9.12 -9.05
N ASN A 322 2.47 10.09 -9.38
CA ASN A 322 2.45 10.74 -10.68
C ASN A 322 3.33 9.98 -11.68
N ARG A 323 2.81 9.81 -12.89
CA ARG A 323 3.53 9.22 -14.03
C ARG A 323 4.80 10.01 -14.40
N ALA A 324 4.77 11.34 -14.32
CA ALA A 324 5.89 12.19 -14.71
C ALA A 324 7.12 12.05 -13.79
N ASN A 325 6.92 11.73 -12.51
CA ASN A 325 8.03 11.55 -11.56
C ASN A 325 8.83 10.27 -11.81
N GLN A 326 8.28 9.27 -12.51
CA GLN A 326 8.79 7.90 -12.48
C GLN A 326 10.22 7.78 -13.03
N HIS A 327 10.56 8.55 -14.08
CA HIS A 327 11.90 8.54 -14.67
C HIS A 327 12.95 9.13 -13.73
N GLU A 328 12.70 10.32 -13.18
CA GLU A 328 13.59 10.99 -12.23
C GLU A 328 13.88 10.09 -11.02
N VAL A 329 12.86 9.42 -10.51
CA VAL A 329 12.97 8.51 -9.36
C VAL A 329 13.78 7.26 -9.68
N CYS A 330 13.78 6.78 -10.93
CA CYS A 330 14.69 5.72 -11.35
C CYS A 330 16.15 6.21 -11.30
N VAL A 331 16.42 7.43 -11.78
CA VAL A 331 17.77 8.03 -11.69
C VAL A 331 18.19 8.17 -10.24
N LEU A 332 17.30 8.64 -9.37
CA LEU A 332 17.58 8.79 -7.94
C LEU A 332 17.94 7.46 -7.27
N ALA A 333 17.17 6.40 -7.55
CA ALA A 333 17.43 5.06 -7.01
C ALA A 333 18.80 4.49 -7.42
N GLN A 334 19.33 4.87 -8.60
CA GLN A 334 20.70 4.50 -9.00
C GLN A 334 21.77 5.18 -8.15
N LYS A 335 21.49 6.36 -7.57
CA LYS A 335 22.50 7.15 -6.84
C LYS A 335 22.58 6.76 -5.37
N PHE A 336 21.49 6.24 -4.81
CA PHE A 336 21.37 6.01 -3.38
C PHE A 336 21.16 4.53 -3.07
N ARG A 337 22.21 3.86 -2.57
CA ARG A 337 22.16 2.44 -2.15
C ARG A 337 21.17 2.16 -1.01
N ASN A 338 20.77 3.21 -0.29
CA ASN A 338 19.80 3.23 0.78
C ASN A 338 18.39 3.61 0.32
N LEU A 339 18.13 3.67 -0.99
CA LEU A 339 16.80 3.86 -1.57
C LEU A 339 16.37 2.62 -2.37
N HIS A 340 15.16 2.13 -2.12
CA HIS A 340 14.52 1.09 -2.91
C HIS A 340 13.13 1.53 -3.36
N ILE A 341 12.92 1.55 -4.67
CA ILE A 341 11.65 1.97 -5.25
C ILE A 341 10.75 0.76 -5.53
N TYR A 342 9.46 0.91 -5.30
CA TYR A 342 8.52 -0.21 -5.44
C TYR A 342 7.18 0.19 -6.04
N GLY A 343 6.64 -0.74 -6.82
CA GLY A 343 5.27 -0.77 -7.33
C GLY A 343 4.81 0.37 -8.21
N CYS A 344 3.54 0.26 -8.62
CA CYS A 344 2.83 1.21 -9.45
C CYS A 344 1.61 1.70 -8.66
N TRP A 345 1.79 2.76 -7.88
CA TRP A 345 0.82 3.17 -6.87
C TRP A 345 -0.45 3.78 -7.49
N TRP A 346 -1.62 3.33 -7.02
CA TRP A 346 -2.94 3.93 -7.24
C TRP A 346 -3.25 4.32 -8.69
N TYR A 347 -3.11 5.59 -9.11
CA TYR A 347 -3.39 6.03 -10.48
C TYR A 347 -2.39 5.48 -11.51
N CYS A 348 -1.19 5.08 -11.07
CA CYS A 348 -0.24 4.34 -11.89
C CYS A 348 -0.57 2.85 -12.02
N ASN A 349 -1.56 2.33 -11.28
CA ASN A 349 -1.94 0.91 -11.30
C ASN A 349 -2.93 0.60 -12.45
N ASN A 350 -2.54 0.97 -13.67
CA ASN A 350 -3.25 0.71 -14.92
C ASN A 350 -2.29 0.00 -15.89
N PRO A 351 -2.71 -1.01 -16.68
CA PRO A 351 -1.81 -1.84 -17.47
C PRO A 351 -0.80 -1.07 -18.35
N SER A 352 -1.23 0.00 -19.01
CA SER A 352 -0.36 0.83 -19.86
C SER A 352 0.74 1.54 -19.07
N ILE A 353 0.43 2.05 -17.88
CA ILE A 353 1.37 2.75 -17.00
C ILE A 353 2.28 1.74 -16.28
N ILE A 354 1.73 0.58 -15.87
CA ILE A 354 2.53 -0.52 -15.31
C ILE A 354 3.58 -0.99 -16.32
N GLU A 355 3.21 -1.15 -17.60
CA GLU A 355 4.16 -1.55 -18.65
C GLU A 355 5.28 -0.53 -18.79
N GLU A 356 4.94 0.75 -18.90
CA GLU A 356 5.90 1.85 -19.04
C GLU A 356 6.86 1.93 -17.84
N ILE A 357 6.33 1.95 -16.62
CA ILE A 357 7.13 2.02 -15.39
C ILE A 357 8.04 0.79 -15.26
N THR A 358 7.48 -0.41 -15.47
CA THR A 358 8.25 -1.65 -15.33
C THR A 358 9.36 -1.73 -16.37
N LYS A 359 9.07 -1.38 -17.62
CA LYS A 359 10.08 -1.34 -18.70
C LYS A 359 11.22 -0.39 -18.36
N MET A 360 10.90 0.85 -18.01
CA MET A 360 11.87 1.88 -17.65
C MET A 360 12.75 1.45 -16.47
N ARG A 361 12.14 0.88 -15.42
CA ARG A 361 12.87 0.37 -14.25
C ARG A 361 13.76 -0.82 -14.60
N VAL A 362 13.31 -1.77 -15.42
CA VAL A 362 14.18 -2.88 -15.86
C VAL A 362 15.37 -2.38 -16.67
N GLU A 363 15.15 -1.41 -17.57
CA GLU A 363 16.20 -0.82 -18.40
C GLU A 363 17.26 -0.08 -17.57
N MET A 364 16.84 0.63 -16.50
CA MET A 364 17.75 1.46 -15.69
C MET A 364 18.30 0.77 -14.44
N LEU A 365 17.56 -0.18 -13.86
CA LEU A 365 17.83 -0.76 -12.54
C LEU A 365 18.02 -2.28 -12.57
N GLY A 366 17.81 -2.92 -13.73
CA GLY A 366 17.83 -4.37 -13.83
C GLY A 366 16.75 -5.00 -12.95
N THR A 367 17.15 -5.76 -11.94
CA THR A 367 16.23 -6.40 -10.98
C THR A 367 16.26 -5.78 -9.58
N ALA A 368 16.97 -4.66 -9.37
CA ALA A 368 17.15 -4.02 -8.07
C ALA A 368 15.97 -3.11 -7.66
N PHE A 369 14.73 -3.57 -7.89
CA PHE A 369 13.50 -2.90 -7.49
C PHE A 369 12.38 -3.92 -7.30
N THR A 370 11.28 -3.53 -6.65
CA THR A 370 10.08 -4.38 -6.55
C THR A 370 9.03 -3.92 -7.55
N ALA A 371 8.60 -4.79 -8.44
CA ALA A 371 7.79 -4.42 -9.61
C ALA A 371 6.38 -3.94 -9.25
N GLN A 372 5.76 -4.53 -8.23
CA GLN A 372 4.37 -4.24 -7.89
C GLN A 372 4.07 -4.29 -6.38
N HIS A 373 3.03 -3.56 -5.98
CA HIS A 373 2.20 -3.80 -4.78
C HIS A 373 0.72 -3.63 -5.16
N SER A 374 -0.22 -4.21 -4.41
CA SER A 374 -1.63 -4.13 -4.81
C SER A 374 -2.34 -2.87 -4.32
N ASP A 375 -1.93 -2.34 -3.17
CA ASP A 375 -2.64 -1.27 -2.44
C ASP A 375 -4.09 -1.67 -2.11
N SER A 376 -4.36 -2.99 -2.02
CA SER A 376 -5.71 -3.53 -1.87
C SER A 376 -6.36 -3.04 -0.58
N ARG A 377 -7.61 -2.58 -0.69
CA ARG A 377 -8.48 -2.25 0.45
C ARG A 377 -9.51 -3.35 0.71
N VAL A 378 -9.84 -4.12 -0.31
CA VAL A 378 -10.76 -5.25 -0.24
C VAL A 378 -9.96 -6.50 -0.57
N LEU A 379 -10.05 -7.54 0.27
CA LEU A 379 -9.24 -8.75 0.20
C LEU A 379 -9.23 -9.38 -1.21
N ASP A 380 -10.40 -9.49 -1.81
CA ASP A 380 -10.59 -10.12 -3.12
C ASP A 380 -9.86 -9.39 -4.25
N GLN A 381 -9.47 -8.12 -4.05
CA GLN A 381 -8.70 -7.35 -5.04
C GLN A 381 -7.32 -7.95 -5.28
N LEU A 382 -6.74 -8.64 -4.28
CA LEU A 382 -5.46 -9.33 -4.45
C LEU A 382 -5.47 -10.24 -5.68
N VAL A 383 -6.59 -10.89 -5.96
CA VAL A 383 -6.74 -11.81 -7.08
C VAL A 383 -6.46 -11.11 -8.41
N TYR A 384 -7.22 -10.06 -8.74
CA TYR A 384 -7.04 -9.39 -10.04
C TYR A 384 -5.80 -8.49 -10.08
N LYS A 385 -5.45 -7.83 -8.98
CA LYS A 385 -4.28 -6.93 -8.93
C LYS A 385 -3.01 -7.69 -9.28
N TRP A 386 -2.84 -8.90 -8.73
CA TRP A 386 -1.70 -9.75 -9.03
C TRP A 386 -1.84 -10.48 -10.38
N ASP A 387 -3.03 -10.94 -10.76
CA ASP A 387 -3.26 -11.56 -12.07
C ASP A 387 -2.89 -10.60 -13.22
N HIS A 388 -3.42 -9.37 -13.18
CA HIS A 388 -3.19 -8.37 -14.22
C HIS A 388 -1.75 -7.88 -14.23
N SER A 389 -1.17 -7.59 -13.06
CA SER A 389 0.22 -7.10 -12.98
C SER A 389 1.23 -8.15 -13.43
N ARG A 390 1.04 -9.43 -13.06
CA ARG A 390 1.90 -10.54 -13.51
C ARG A 390 1.93 -10.65 -15.03
N ARG A 391 0.78 -10.50 -15.70
CA ARG A 391 0.71 -10.50 -17.17
C ARG A 391 1.59 -9.41 -17.77
N VAL A 392 1.45 -8.17 -17.29
CA VAL A 392 2.23 -7.02 -17.79
C VAL A 392 3.73 -7.18 -17.50
N ILE A 393 4.10 -7.62 -16.29
CA ILE A 393 5.49 -7.87 -15.92
C ILE A 393 6.10 -8.96 -16.81
N ALA A 394 5.37 -10.05 -17.08
CA ALA A 394 5.82 -11.11 -17.96
C ALA A 394 6.07 -10.59 -19.38
N ASP A 395 5.18 -9.76 -19.94
CA ASP A 395 5.35 -9.18 -21.27
C ASP A 395 6.62 -8.31 -21.38
N VAL A 396 6.95 -7.53 -20.34
CA VAL A 396 8.20 -6.76 -20.27
C VAL A 396 9.40 -7.71 -20.23
N LEU A 397 9.38 -8.71 -19.37
CA LEU A 397 10.51 -9.64 -19.20
C LEU A 397 10.76 -10.50 -20.45
N VAL A 398 9.70 -10.95 -21.14
CA VAL A 398 9.82 -11.71 -22.39
C VAL A 398 10.61 -10.90 -23.43
N LYS A 399 10.31 -9.60 -23.57
CA LYS A 399 11.04 -8.70 -24.46
C LYS A 399 12.51 -8.59 -24.05
N GLN A 400 12.80 -8.37 -22.77
CA GLN A 400 14.17 -8.17 -22.26
C GLN A 400 15.03 -9.45 -22.35
N TYR A 401 14.49 -10.61 -22.02
CA TYR A 401 15.20 -11.87 -22.23
C TYR A 401 15.41 -12.18 -23.72
N GLY A 402 14.46 -11.82 -24.58
CA GLY A 402 14.64 -11.88 -26.04
C GLY A 402 15.84 -11.06 -26.53
N LEU A 403 16.08 -9.88 -25.93
CA LEU A 403 17.26 -9.06 -26.22
C LEU A 403 18.57 -9.76 -25.81
N LEU A 404 18.60 -10.42 -24.64
CA LEU A 404 19.78 -11.17 -24.20
C LEU A 404 20.09 -12.33 -25.16
N GLN A 405 19.06 -13.09 -25.54
CA GLN A 405 19.21 -14.18 -26.51
C GLN A 405 19.72 -13.69 -27.87
N SER A 406 19.17 -12.58 -28.39
CA SER A 406 19.59 -12.04 -29.69
C SER A 406 21.02 -11.50 -29.70
N ARG A 407 21.62 -11.27 -28.53
CA ARG A 407 23.00 -10.79 -28.34
C ARG A 407 23.98 -11.93 -28.00
N GLY A 408 23.51 -13.18 -28.00
CA GLY A 408 24.33 -14.34 -27.69
C GLY A 408 24.64 -14.50 -26.20
N TRP A 409 23.93 -13.81 -25.31
CA TRP A 409 24.11 -13.99 -23.87
C TRP A 409 23.42 -15.29 -23.42
N PRO A 410 24.14 -16.23 -22.77
CA PRO A 410 23.55 -17.48 -22.32
C PRO A 410 22.60 -17.23 -21.14
N ILE A 411 21.33 -17.61 -21.29
CA ILE A 411 20.30 -17.53 -20.24
C ILE A 411 19.73 -18.92 -19.97
N THR A 412 19.67 -19.28 -18.69
CA THR A 412 19.04 -20.52 -18.22
C THR A 412 17.67 -20.26 -17.60
N GLU A 413 16.89 -21.31 -17.38
CA GLU A 413 15.63 -21.20 -16.63
C GLU A 413 15.86 -20.75 -15.18
N ALA A 414 16.97 -21.19 -14.57
CA ALA A 414 17.34 -20.79 -13.21
C ALA A 414 17.61 -19.28 -13.10
N ASP A 415 18.21 -18.67 -14.13
CA ASP A 415 18.39 -17.21 -14.19
C ASP A 415 17.05 -16.49 -14.19
N VAL A 416 16.10 -16.96 -15.02
CA VAL A 416 14.75 -16.39 -15.09
C VAL A 416 14.03 -16.50 -13.75
N HIS A 417 14.07 -17.67 -13.11
CA HIS A 417 13.42 -17.87 -11.81
C HIS A 417 14.02 -16.97 -10.73
N ARG A 418 15.35 -16.83 -10.67
CA ARG A 418 16.04 -15.92 -9.74
C ARG A 418 15.60 -14.47 -9.94
N ASP A 419 15.60 -14.01 -11.18
CA ASP A 419 15.32 -12.61 -11.51
C ASP A 419 13.84 -12.26 -11.33
N VAL A 420 12.92 -13.18 -11.65
CA VAL A 420 11.49 -13.05 -11.36
C VAL A 420 11.25 -13.01 -9.85
N ALA A 421 11.90 -13.88 -9.08
CA ALA A 421 11.79 -13.87 -7.62
C ALA A 421 12.24 -12.53 -7.02
N ARG A 422 13.33 -11.93 -7.53
CA ARG A 422 13.78 -10.59 -7.16
C ARG A 422 12.71 -9.52 -7.39
N LEU A 423 12.17 -9.46 -8.60
CA LEU A 423 11.17 -8.44 -8.98
C LEU A 423 9.84 -8.58 -8.22
N LEU A 424 9.47 -9.81 -7.85
CA LEU A 424 8.23 -10.10 -7.12
C LEU A 424 8.38 -10.05 -5.58
N GLY A 425 9.46 -9.46 -5.08
CA GLY A 425 9.64 -9.18 -3.66
C GLY A 425 10.99 -9.59 -3.10
N GLY A 426 11.74 -10.45 -3.78
CA GLY A 426 13.08 -10.87 -3.35
C GLY A 426 14.03 -9.70 -3.20
N SER A 427 14.03 -8.72 -4.11
CA SER A 427 14.89 -7.54 -3.97
C SER A 427 14.42 -6.57 -2.90
N TYR A 428 13.14 -6.61 -2.51
CA TYR A 428 12.69 -5.95 -1.28
C TYR A 428 13.34 -6.61 -0.07
N GLU A 429 13.26 -7.94 0.09
CA GLU A 429 13.90 -8.63 1.22
C GLU A 429 15.43 -8.46 1.24
N GLU A 430 16.10 -8.56 0.08
CA GLU A 430 17.53 -8.28 -0.05
C GLU A 430 17.84 -6.86 0.45
N PHE A 431 17.01 -5.87 0.12
CA PHE A 431 17.15 -4.50 0.60
C PHE A 431 16.88 -4.37 2.10
N MET A 432 15.82 -5.00 2.61
CA MET A 432 15.50 -5.03 4.04
C MET A 432 16.63 -5.66 4.86
N ALA A 433 17.34 -6.65 4.31
CA ALA A 433 18.46 -7.32 4.95
C ALA A 433 19.79 -6.55 4.91
N LYS A 434 19.90 -5.47 4.12
CA LYS A 434 21.12 -4.64 4.08
C LYS A 434 21.42 -4.06 5.47
N ASP A 435 22.65 -4.27 5.92
CA ASP A 435 23.24 -3.53 7.03
C ASP A 435 23.93 -2.27 6.48
N LEU A 436 23.43 -1.10 6.90
CA LEU A 436 23.97 0.20 6.51
C LEU A 436 24.60 0.93 7.70
N SER A 437 24.85 0.24 8.81
CA SER A 437 25.42 0.84 10.03
C SER A 437 26.80 1.49 9.79
N GLY A 438 27.60 0.97 8.86
CA GLY A 438 28.88 1.53 8.43
C GLY A 438 28.82 2.56 7.28
N ALA A 439 27.64 3.01 6.85
CA ALA A 439 27.53 4.01 5.80
C ALA A 439 27.89 5.40 6.34
N GLY A 440 28.82 6.09 5.66
CA GLY A 440 29.27 7.45 5.95
C GLY A 440 29.17 8.36 4.74
#